data_AF-A0A352AHA0-F1
#
_entry.id   AF-A0A352AHA0-F1
#
_cell.length_a   1.000
_cell.length_b   1.000
_cell.length_c   1.000
_cell.angle_alpha   90.00
_cell.angle_beta   90.00
_cell.angle_gamma   90.00
#
_symmetry.space_group_name_H-M   'P 1'
#
loop_
_entity.id
_entity.type
_entity.pdbx_description
1 polymer ?
#
loop_
_entity_poly.entity_id
_entity_poly.type
_entity_poly.pdbx_seq_one_letter_code
_entity_poly.pdbx_strand_id
1 'polypeptide(L)'
;IMGHTLFLLMSALQTENVTVVLDSCHSGGGTRGNFQVRSRSGGSQLQPLEVERAYQQKWLSQLNLSPDEFKRRRRAGVAKGVVIASTKRDQLAADAPFDDFFAGAFTYFMTQYLWQQTANDSFTSAIPNIARSTTRMSFTSQEPLMELKPGSSYGNNPVYFTNEQTPPAEAVITQVQGNQAQLWLGGLDPDSLAAFNTGSILSVIDNQGRPQGRVQLESRQGLVGKAKLLDAVQPGALLQESTRGIPNNLTLKIGIDPSLGNEMNAAKSALQAISRVEAIPLQQQEVHYIFGRMTEAYRQQLRSHAASNLPDNGSLGLFSPALELVPNSFGAKTETVTDAIARLRPKFKSLLAARIVKTILNSNSSRLNVTAAMRPEGTAETIATAFTIRGSLTQGTNANRPPSIPPGVQKLPLGTPVQLLVSNNESSPLYLSVLVIDPTGEISVIFPNQWAAAEEVTLVAPGQMLKIPDPSQDSFSLVAQEPKGVAEVLILASRTPLRQALQAIRTVALDRGYSSGPVTLDASGQVNEPAEVIDRLLDDINNDTGRGMGNSNTVRQIETSQLAALSITFEVI
;
A
#
# COMPACT_ATOMS: atom_id res chain seq x y z
N ILE A 1 18.80 -17.48 16.46
CA ILE A 1 19.22 -17.30 17.88
C ILE A 1 18.04 -17.63 18.79
N MET A 2 18.23 -18.37 19.88
CA MET A 2 17.13 -18.61 20.83
C MET A 2 16.88 -17.38 21.70
N GLY A 3 15.63 -17.16 22.11
CA GLY A 3 15.27 -16.03 22.98
C GLY A 3 15.95 -16.05 24.36
N HIS A 4 16.48 -17.20 24.82
CA HIS A 4 17.34 -17.26 26.02
C HIS A 4 18.71 -16.62 25.76
N THR A 5 19.37 -17.03 24.68
CA THR A 5 20.68 -16.54 24.27
C THR A 5 20.63 -15.06 23.93
N LEU A 6 19.60 -14.60 23.21
CA LEU A 6 19.43 -13.19 22.90
C LEU A 6 19.37 -12.33 24.18
N PHE A 7 18.60 -12.74 25.19
CA PHE A 7 18.50 -12.01 26.46
C PHE A 7 19.87 -11.88 27.15
N LEU A 8 20.67 -12.96 27.16
CA LEU A 8 22.00 -12.96 27.77
C LEU A 8 22.97 -12.05 27.00
N LEU A 9 22.98 -12.12 25.66
CA LEU A 9 23.81 -11.24 24.84
C LEU A 9 23.43 -9.77 25.03
N MET A 10 22.14 -9.45 25.07
CA MET A 10 21.67 -8.10 25.36
C MET A 10 22.08 -7.63 26.76
N SER A 11 22.04 -8.51 27.76
CA SER A 11 22.47 -8.19 29.12
C SER A 11 23.95 -7.80 29.19
N ALA A 12 24.79 -8.37 28.32
CA ALA A 12 26.23 -8.13 28.27
C ALA A 12 26.64 -6.82 27.58
N LEU A 13 25.73 -6.16 26.85
CA LEU A 13 26.03 -4.91 26.14
C LEU A 13 26.43 -3.80 27.12
N GLN A 14 27.38 -2.95 26.73
CA GLN A 14 27.80 -1.79 27.53
C GLN A 14 26.94 -0.54 27.28
N THR A 15 25.77 -0.70 26.65
CA THR A 15 24.82 0.38 26.33
C THR A 15 23.39 -0.06 26.63
N GLU A 16 22.54 0.91 26.92
CA GLU A 16 21.08 0.74 27.02
C GLU A 16 20.36 1.13 25.71
N ASN A 17 21.03 1.90 24.84
CA ASN A 17 20.52 2.32 23.54
C ASN A 17 20.75 1.21 22.53
N VAL A 18 19.98 0.12 22.67
CA VAL A 18 20.01 -1.03 21.77
C VAL A 18 18.63 -1.29 21.22
N THR A 19 18.55 -1.48 19.91
CA THR A 19 17.34 -1.98 19.25
C THR A 19 17.68 -3.29 18.57
N VAL A 20 16.93 -4.35 18.89
CA VAL A 20 17.04 -5.64 18.23
C VAL A 20 15.81 -5.82 17.35
N VAL A 21 16.03 -6.10 16.07
CA VAL A 21 14.96 -6.34 15.10
C VAL A 21 15.01 -7.80 14.65
N LEU A 22 13.90 -8.51 14.79
CA LEU A 22 13.79 -9.93 14.48
C LEU A 22 12.71 -10.16 13.41
N ASP A 23 13.15 -10.32 12.16
CA ASP A 23 12.29 -10.80 11.07
C ASP A 23 12.46 -12.31 10.87
N SER A 24 11.64 -13.10 11.57
CA SER A 24 11.75 -14.56 11.58
C SER A 24 10.45 -15.21 12.05
N CYS A 25 10.04 -16.30 11.39
CA CYS A 25 8.91 -17.12 11.82
C CYS A 25 9.17 -17.88 13.12
N HIS A 26 8.10 -18.19 13.86
CA HIS A 26 8.15 -19.00 15.08
C HIS A 26 7.41 -20.36 15.01
N SER A 27 6.66 -20.64 13.94
CA SER A 27 5.89 -21.88 13.73
C SER A 27 5.86 -22.29 12.25
N GLY A 28 5.54 -23.55 11.94
CA GLY A 28 5.74 -24.34 10.68
C GLY A 28 5.62 -23.70 9.29
N GLY A 29 6.30 -24.31 8.31
CA GLY A 29 6.41 -23.79 6.94
C GLY A 29 5.18 -24.15 6.09
N GLY A 30 4.88 -23.34 5.08
CA GLY A 30 3.70 -23.55 4.24
C GLY A 30 3.51 -22.47 3.18
N THR A 31 2.46 -22.61 2.39
CA THR A 31 2.03 -21.63 1.39
C THR A 31 0.53 -21.38 1.52
N ARG A 32 0.08 -20.15 1.28
CA ARG A 32 -1.34 -19.78 1.20
C ARG A 32 -1.49 -18.78 0.08
N GLY A 33 -2.16 -19.18 -0.99
CA GLY A 33 -2.25 -18.38 -2.21
C GLY A 33 -0.87 -18.13 -2.80
N ASN A 34 -0.52 -16.85 -2.96
CA ASN A 34 0.73 -16.44 -3.60
C ASN A 34 1.90 -16.19 -2.63
N PHE A 35 1.68 -16.33 -1.32
CA PHE A 35 2.69 -16.02 -0.33
C PHE A 35 3.43 -17.27 0.18
N GLN A 36 4.70 -17.05 0.57
CA GLN A 36 5.57 -18.09 1.12
C GLN A 36 5.85 -17.85 2.61
N VAL A 37 5.73 -18.92 3.40
CA VAL A 37 6.16 -18.91 4.81
C VAL A 37 7.47 -19.66 4.93
N ARG A 38 8.53 -18.95 5.33
CA ARG A 38 9.84 -19.55 5.62
C ARG A 38 9.90 -20.01 7.07
N SER A 39 9.63 -21.28 7.34
CA SER A 39 9.93 -21.82 8.67
C SER A 39 10.06 -23.35 8.72
N ARG A 40 10.53 -23.83 9.86
CA ARG A 40 10.53 -25.26 10.23
C ARG A 40 9.35 -25.52 11.15
N SER A 41 8.75 -26.71 11.06
CA SER A 41 7.72 -27.17 12.01
C SER A 41 8.22 -27.04 13.45
N GLY A 42 7.60 -26.13 14.21
CA GLY A 42 7.87 -25.89 15.63
C GLY A 42 7.17 -26.90 16.55
N GLY A 43 7.51 -26.90 17.84
CA GLY A 43 6.81 -27.70 18.87
C GLY A 43 7.66 -28.01 20.10
N SER A 44 7.03 -28.58 21.14
CA SER A 44 7.67 -29.01 22.39
C SER A 44 8.78 -30.06 22.21
N GLN A 45 8.88 -30.63 21.01
CA GLN A 45 9.90 -31.60 20.62
C GLN A 45 11.23 -30.96 20.19
N LEU A 46 11.26 -29.64 19.95
CA LEU A 46 12.50 -28.94 19.60
C LEU A 46 13.28 -28.55 20.86
N GLN A 47 14.35 -29.28 21.15
CA GLN A 47 15.26 -28.99 22.25
C GLN A 47 16.45 -28.13 21.77
N PRO A 48 16.94 -27.18 22.58
CA PRO A 48 18.21 -26.49 22.30
C PRO A 48 19.34 -27.51 22.14
N LEU A 49 20.17 -27.34 21.12
CA LEU A 49 21.40 -28.12 20.95
C LEU A 49 22.31 -27.94 22.18
N GLU A 50 23.11 -28.95 22.50
CA GLU A 50 24.04 -28.92 23.65
C GLU A 50 25.00 -27.72 23.59
N VAL A 51 25.51 -27.41 22.39
CA VAL A 51 26.38 -26.25 22.16
C VAL A 51 25.71 -24.92 22.55
N GLU A 52 24.40 -24.78 22.28
CA GLU A 52 23.64 -23.58 22.66
C GLU A 52 23.45 -23.51 24.17
N ARG A 53 23.22 -24.65 24.84
CA ARG A 53 23.11 -24.72 26.31
C ARG A 53 24.42 -24.36 26.99
N ALA A 54 25.54 -24.91 26.51
CA ALA A 54 26.88 -24.59 27.02
C ALA A 54 27.21 -23.11 26.82
N TYR A 55 26.83 -22.54 25.67
CA TYR A 55 27.00 -21.12 25.39
C TYR A 55 26.18 -20.22 26.35
N GLN A 56 24.93 -20.60 26.64
CA GLN A 56 24.10 -19.90 27.63
C GLN A 56 24.70 -19.96 29.05
N GLN A 57 25.22 -21.13 29.46
CA GLN A 57 25.89 -21.28 30.76
C GLN A 57 27.11 -20.37 30.90
N LYS A 58 27.95 -20.30 29.85
CA LYS A 58 29.11 -19.39 29.83
C LYS A 58 28.70 -17.94 30.09
N TRP A 59 27.64 -17.47 29.44
CA TRP A 59 27.15 -16.11 29.63
C TRP A 59 26.52 -15.87 31.00
N LEU A 60 25.78 -16.84 31.54
CA LEU A 60 25.25 -16.75 32.91
C LEU A 60 26.39 -16.55 33.92
N SER A 61 27.48 -17.31 33.80
CA SER A 61 28.67 -17.14 34.64
C SER A 61 29.32 -15.77 34.46
N GLN A 62 29.52 -15.32 33.21
CA GLN A 62 30.12 -14.01 32.93
C GLN A 62 29.28 -12.83 33.45
N LEU A 63 27.96 -12.95 33.43
CA LEU A 63 27.03 -11.93 33.90
C LEU A 63 26.72 -12.04 35.40
N ASN A 64 27.28 -13.04 36.08
CA ASN A 64 26.97 -13.37 37.48
C ASN A 64 25.45 -13.51 37.73
N LEU A 65 24.74 -14.16 36.80
CA LEU A 65 23.30 -14.40 36.87
C LEU A 65 23.00 -15.84 37.27
N SER A 66 22.24 -16.02 38.35
CA SER A 66 21.70 -17.34 38.68
C SER A 66 20.63 -17.77 37.66
N PRO A 67 20.43 -19.08 37.44
CA PRO A 67 19.39 -19.57 36.53
C PRO A 67 17.97 -19.07 36.86
N ASP A 68 17.63 -18.93 38.14
CA ASP A 68 16.31 -18.47 38.56
C ASP A 68 16.14 -16.97 38.38
N GLU A 69 17.19 -16.18 38.64
CA GLU A 69 17.17 -14.75 38.36
C GLU A 69 17.05 -14.49 36.85
N PHE A 70 17.78 -15.25 36.04
CA PHE A 70 17.65 -15.21 34.59
C PHE A 70 16.22 -15.48 34.11
N LYS A 71 15.59 -16.57 34.59
CA LYS A 71 14.20 -16.90 34.25
C LYS A 71 13.24 -15.79 34.68
N ARG A 72 13.41 -15.23 35.88
CA ARG A 72 12.59 -14.13 36.40
C ARG A 72 12.69 -12.90 35.51
N ARG A 73 13.90 -12.43 35.20
CA ARG A 73 14.11 -11.23 34.37
C ARG A 73 13.60 -11.42 32.95
N ARG A 74 13.83 -12.57 32.33
CA ARG A 74 13.33 -12.86 30.99
C ARG A 74 11.81 -12.93 30.90
N ARG A 75 11.13 -13.40 31.96
CA ARG A 75 9.66 -13.39 32.02
C ARG A 75 9.09 -11.98 32.19
N ALA A 76 9.85 -11.07 32.80
CA ALA A 76 9.44 -9.68 32.98
C ALA A 76 9.53 -8.88 31.67
N GLY A 77 10.48 -9.20 30.79
CA GLY A 77 10.63 -8.56 29.48
C GLY A 77 12.04 -8.72 28.92
N VAL A 78 12.50 -7.72 28.17
CA VAL A 78 13.83 -7.73 27.54
C VAL A 78 14.90 -7.14 28.47
N ALA A 79 16.16 -7.54 28.26
CA ALA A 79 17.25 -7.17 29.16
C ALA A 79 17.61 -5.68 29.11
N LYS A 80 17.67 -5.11 27.89
CA LYS A 80 18.07 -3.73 27.61
C LYS A 80 17.32 -3.20 26.38
N GLY A 81 17.19 -1.89 26.27
CA GLY A 81 16.64 -1.22 25.10
C GLY A 81 15.28 -1.74 24.65
N VAL A 82 15.14 -1.94 23.33
CA VAL A 82 13.90 -2.33 22.64
C VAL A 82 14.13 -3.56 21.78
N VAL A 83 13.20 -4.52 21.80
CA VAL A 83 13.15 -5.63 20.84
C VAL A 83 11.90 -5.48 19.99
N ILE A 84 12.05 -5.52 18.68
CA ILE A 84 10.96 -5.51 17.71
C ILE A 84 10.96 -6.87 17.03
N ALA A 85 9.83 -7.55 17.06
CA ALA A 85 9.63 -8.79 16.34
C ALA A 85 8.61 -8.57 15.23
N SER A 86 8.90 -9.18 14.09
CA SER A 86 8.04 -9.18 12.91
C SER A 86 6.67 -9.80 13.14
N THR A 87 6.49 -10.66 14.16
CA THR A 87 5.27 -11.45 14.34
C THR A 87 5.06 -11.86 15.81
N LYS A 88 3.83 -12.22 16.21
CA LYS A 88 3.55 -12.90 17.48
C LYS A 88 4.16 -14.31 17.52
N ARG A 89 4.31 -14.86 18.72
CA ARG A 89 5.01 -16.14 18.99
C ARG A 89 4.40 -17.35 18.26
N ASP A 90 3.11 -17.29 17.97
CA ASP A 90 2.31 -18.32 17.32
C ASP A 90 1.99 -18.01 15.85
N GLN A 91 2.33 -16.81 15.39
CA GLN A 91 2.10 -16.33 14.04
C GLN A 91 3.31 -16.58 13.11
N LEU A 92 3.02 -16.59 11.82
CA LEU A 92 3.98 -16.79 10.74
C LEU A 92 4.44 -15.44 10.19
N ALA A 93 5.75 -15.27 10.00
CA ALA A 93 6.27 -14.14 9.22
C ALA A 93 6.16 -14.46 7.72
N ALA A 94 5.72 -13.48 6.94
CA ALA A 94 5.46 -13.64 5.51
C ALA A 94 6.60 -13.07 4.67
N ASP A 95 7.04 -13.86 3.68
CA ASP A 95 7.69 -13.31 2.51
C ASP A 95 6.61 -12.88 1.52
N ALA A 96 6.49 -11.56 1.35
CA ALA A 96 5.56 -10.99 0.40
C ALA A 96 6.19 -10.91 -0.99
N PRO A 97 5.43 -11.22 -2.05
CA PRO A 97 5.82 -10.88 -3.41
C PRO A 97 5.69 -9.37 -3.63
N PHE A 98 6.68 -8.77 -4.28
CA PHE A 98 6.74 -7.37 -4.66
C PHE A 98 7.13 -7.29 -6.12
N ASP A 99 6.17 -7.14 -7.02
CA ASP A 99 6.34 -7.18 -8.49
C ASP A 99 7.21 -8.37 -8.98
N ASP A 100 8.53 -8.17 -9.06
CA ASP A 100 9.54 -9.07 -9.60
C ASP A 100 10.46 -9.73 -8.54
N PHE A 101 10.23 -9.53 -7.24
CA PHE A 101 11.03 -10.13 -6.16
C PHE A 101 10.21 -10.50 -4.92
N PHE A 102 10.85 -11.15 -3.94
CA PHE A 102 10.25 -11.48 -2.64
C PHE A 102 11.10 -10.88 -1.52
N ALA A 103 10.45 -10.37 -0.47
CA ALA A 103 11.11 -9.90 0.74
C ALA A 103 10.24 -10.13 1.99
N GLY A 104 10.86 -10.15 3.17
CA GLY A 104 10.11 -10.16 4.43
C GLY A 104 9.23 -8.92 4.53
N ALA A 105 7.92 -9.11 4.64
CA ALA A 105 6.96 -8.01 4.59
C ALA A 105 7.27 -6.94 5.65
N PHE A 106 7.55 -7.38 6.88
CA PHE A 106 7.90 -6.49 7.99
C PHE A 106 9.20 -5.71 7.72
N THR A 107 10.28 -6.39 7.31
CA THR A 107 11.55 -5.70 6.98
C THR A 107 11.36 -4.65 5.90
N TYR A 108 10.55 -4.95 4.87
CA TYR A 108 10.27 -4.00 3.80
C TYR A 108 9.58 -2.74 4.34
N PHE A 109 8.44 -2.90 5.03
CA PHE A 109 7.69 -1.76 5.56
C PHE A 109 8.47 -0.98 6.63
N MET A 110 9.27 -1.65 7.45
CA MET A 110 10.15 -0.96 8.40
C MET A 110 11.21 -0.13 7.68
N THR A 111 11.82 -0.67 6.61
CA THR A 111 12.81 0.06 5.81
C THR A 111 12.17 1.27 5.15
N GLN A 112 11.03 1.08 4.49
CA GLN A 112 10.29 2.16 3.83
C GLN A 112 9.87 3.25 4.83
N TYR A 113 9.36 2.88 6.01
CA TYR A 113 9.01 3.83 7.08
C TYR A 113 10.19 4.73 7.46
N LEU A 114 11.36 4.13 7.70
CA LEU A 114 12.55 4.87 8.14
C LEU A 114 13.08 5.79 7.04
N TRP A 115 12.96 5.40 5.78
CA TRP A 115 13.38 6.22 4.62
C TRP A 115 12.44 7.39 4.33
N GLN A 116 11.16 7.24 4.69
CA GLN A 116 10.11 8.24 4.47
C GLN A 116 9.80 9.07 5.72
N GLN A 117 10.50 8.81 6.82
CA GLN A 117 10.30 9.50 8.09
C GLN A 117 10.58 11.00 7.94
N THR A 118 9.65 11.82 8.44
CA THR A 118 9.76 13.29 8.36
C THR A 118 9.75 13.95 9.74
N ALA A 119 9.79 13.16 10.81
CA ALA A 119 9.82 13.63 12.19
C ALA A 119 10.41 12.55 13.09
N ASN A 120 10.84 12.90 14.30
CA ASN A 120 11.39 11.95 15.29
C ASN A 120 10.31 11.13 16.00
N ASP A 121 9.55 10.33 15.24
CA ASP A 121 8.50 9.46 15.79
C ASP A 121 9.08 8.51 16.84
N SER A 122 8.39 8.45 18.00
CA SER A 122 8.75 7.54 19.07
C SER A 122 8.49 6.09 18.67
N PHE A 123 9.16 5.15 19.34
CA PHE A 123 8.85 3.72 19.20
C PHE A 123 7.35 3.41 19.39
N THR A 124 6.69 4.07 20.34
CA THR A 124 5.24 3.90 20.61
C THR A 124 4.33 4.45 19.51
N SER A 125 4.82 5.34 18.65
CA SER A 125 4.10 5.85 17.47
C SER A 125 4.44 5.04 16.21
N ALA A 126 5.74 4.86 15.95
CA ALA A 126 6.25 4.28 14.71
C ALA A 126 5.92 2.78 14.57
N ILE A 127 6.16 1.97 15.60
CA ILE A 127 6.00 0.51 15.48
C ILE A 127 4.54 0.11 15.23
N PRO A 128 3.53 0.67 15.89
CA PRO A 128 2.13 0.40 15.53
C PRO A 128 1.77 0.78 14.09
N ASN A 129 2.35 1.83 13.53
CA ASN A 129 2.11 2.23 12.14
C ASN A 129 2.75 1.26 11.14
N ILE A 130 3.98 0.81 11.42
CA ILE A 130 4.65 -0.25 10.64
C ILE A 130 3.88 -1.57 10.75
N ALA A 131 3.43 -1.91 11.96
CA ALA A 131 2.64 -3.11 12.21
C ALA A 131 1.37 -3.11 11.38
N ARG A 132 0.62 -2.00 11.37
CA ARG A 132 -0.59 -1.85 10.58
C ARG A 132 -0.35 -2.07 9.08
N SER A 133 0.69 -1.45 8.53
CA SER A 133 1.04 -1.59 7.10
C SER A 133 1.43 -3.04 6.78
N THR A 134 2.19 -3.67 7.67
CA THR A 134 2.57 -5.09 7.57
C THR A 134 1.34 -6.00 7.62
N THR A 135 0.42 -5.80 8.58
CA THR A 135 -0.78 -6.62 8.74
C THR A 135 -1.71 -6.51 7.54
N ARG A 136 -1.87 -5.31 6.95
CA ARG A 136 -2.70 -5.11 5.74
C ARG A 136 -2.18 -5.89 4.53
N MET A 137 -0.87 -5.96 4.37
CA MET A 137 -0.24 -6.68 3.25
C MET A 137 -0.07 -8.17 3.55
N SER A 138 0.11 -8.53 4.81
CA SER A 138 0.43 -9.90 5.21
C SER A 138 -0.83 -10.76 5.41
N PHE A 139 -0.96 -11.78 4.59
CA PHE A 139 -2.01 -12.79 4.68
C PHE A 139 -2.02 -13.61 5.99
N THR A 140 -0.92 -13.61 6.76
CA THR A 140 -0.86 -14.32 8.05
C THR A 140 -1.49 -13.50 9.16
N SER A 141 -2.04 -12.32 8.85
CA SER A 141 -2.34 -11.28 9.83
C SER A 141 -1.14 -11.05 10.74
N GLN A 142 0.04 -11.00 10.11
CA GLN A 142 1.29 -10.79 10.82
C GLN A 142 1.17 -9.49 11.61
N GLU A 143 1.27 -9.61 12.94
CA GLU A 143 1.24 -8.48 13.85
C GLU A 143 2.63 -8.28 14.44
N PRO A 144 3.44 -7.36 13.87
CA PRO A 144 4.68 -6.95 14.49
C PRO A 144 4.43 -6.45 15.91
N LEU A 145 5.34 -6.79 16.81
CA LEU A 145 5.27 -6.43 18.22
C LEU A 145 6.58 -5.82 18.70
N MET A 146 6.45 -5.10 19.80
CA MET A 146 7.58 -4.46 20.47
C MET A 146 7.57 -4.83 21.95
N GLU A 147 8.73 -5.24 22.46
CA GLU A 147 8.99 -5.40 23.89
C GLU A 147 10.03 -4.38 24.36
N LEU A 148 9.75 -3.73 25.48
CA LEU A 148 10.62 -2.72 26.10
C LEU A 148 11.25 -3.29 27.36
N LYS A 149 12.43 -2.78 27.74
CA LYS A 149 13.01 -3.08 29.06
C LYS A 149 11.98 -2.70 30.15
N PRO A 150 11.65 -3.60 31.08
CA PRO A 150 10.68 -3.31 32.14
C PRO A 150 11.05 -2.08 32.97
N GLY A 151 10.08 -1.21 33.24
CA GLY A 151 10.27 0.02 34.02
C GLY A 151 11.03 1.14 33.30
N SER A 152 11.30 1.00 32.00
CA SER A 152 11.93 2.04 31.19
C SER A 152 10.91 2.95 30.48
N SER A 153 11.34 4.15 30.10
CA SER A 153 10.60 5.06 29.21
C SER A 153 11.07 4.98 27.76
N TYR A 154 11.75 3.89 27.37
CA TYR A 154 12.36 3.75 26.04
C TYR A 154 11.36 3.87 24.89
N GLY A 155 10.09 3.50 25.12
CA GLY A 155 9.02 3.69 24.14
C GLY A 155 8.81 5.13 23.65
N ASN A 156 9.19 6.13 24.46
CA ASN A 156 9.06 7.54 24.11
C ASN A 156 10.25 8.09 23.31
N ASN A 157 11.30 7.27 23.11
CA ASN A 157 12.47 7.67 22.36
C ASN A 157 12.24 7.44 20.86
N PRO A 158 12.93 8.18 19.98
CA PRO A 158 12.95 7.90 18.56
C PRO A 158 13.41 6.47 18.27
N VAL A 159 12.95 5.91 17.16
CA VAL A 159 13.39 4.59 16.69
C VAL A 159 14.92 4.56 16.57
N TYR A 160 15.54 3.45 16.99
CA TYR A 160 17.00 3.28 17.14
C TYR A 160 17.69 4.22 18.15
N PHE A 161 16.94 4.97 18.96
CA PHE A 161 17.49 6.00 19.85
C PHE A 161 18.27 7.09 19.09
N THR A 162 17.92 7.32 17.82
CA THR A 162 18.57 8.29 16.94
C THR A 162 17.55 9.28 16.40
N ASN A 163 17.89 10.56 16.43
CA ASN A 163 17.11 11.58 15.74
C ASN A 163 17.36 11.51 14.22
N GLU A 164 16.41 11.98 13.43
CA GLU A 164 16.48 12.19 11.99
C GLU A 164 17.76 12.95 11.64
N GLN A 165 18.56 12.37 10.74
CA GLN A 165 19.84 12.93 10.27
C GLN A 165 19.76 13.42 8.83
N THR A 166 18.77 12.95 8.08
CA THR A 166 18.67 13.16 6.64
C THR A 166 17.22 13.41 6.24
N PRO A 167 16.97 14.20 5.19
CA PRO A 167 15.61 14.34 4.65
C PRO A 167 15.06 13.00 4.16
N PRO A 168 13.72 12.85 4.06
CA PRO A 168 13.09 11.67 3.50
C PRO A 168 13.49 11.48 2.04
N ALA A 169 13.63 10.22 1.62
CA ALA A 169 14.09 9.87 0.28
C ALA A 169 13.45 8.57 -0.22
N GLU A 170 13.25 8.50 -1.53
CA GLU A 170 12.81 7.28 -2.21
C GLU A 170 13.98 6.34 -2.51
N ALA A 171 15.18 6.91 -2.70
CA ALA A 171 16.34 6.18 -3.17
C ALA A 171 17.68 6.83 -2.81
N VAL A 172 18.77 6.11 -3.06
CA VAL A 172 20.14 6.61 -2.98
C VAL A 172 20.96 6.14 -4.16
N ILE A 173 21.87 7.00 -4.63
CA ILE A 173 22.84 6.63 -5.67
C ILE A 173 23.90 5.72 -5.05
N THR A 174 24.03 4.50 -5.53
CA THR A 174 25.07 3.56 -5.05
C THR A 174 26.33 3.63 -5.88
N GLN A 175 26.20 3.90 -7.19
CA GLN A 175 27.32 3.97 -8.13
C GLN A 175 27.05 4.97 -9.26
N VAL A 176 28.12 5.54 -9.82
CA VAL A 176 28.08 6.40 -11.01
C VAL A 176 29.15 5.91 -12.00
N GLN A 177 28.78 5.68 -13.25
CA GLN A 177 29.66 5.22 -14.32
C GLN A 177 29.32 5.97 -15.63
N GLY A 178 30.18 6.91 -16.04
CA GLY A 178 29.91 7.73 -17.22
C GLY A 178 28.63 8.56 -17.06
N ASN A 179 27.66 8.39 -17.95
CA ASN A 179 26.35 9.04 -17.83
C ASN A 179 25.29 8.20 -17.09
N GLN A 180 25.65 7.04 -16.56
CA GLN A 180 24.71 6.15 -15.87
C GLN A 180 24.96 6.14 -14.37
N ALA A 181 23.89 5.91 -13.62
CA ALA A 181 23.91 5.68 -12.18
C ALA A 181 23.18 4.38 -11.83
N GLN A 182 23.66 3.71 -10.79
CA GLN A 182 22.93 2.65 -10.10
C GLN A 182 22.29 3.23 -8.84
N LEU A 183 21.02 2.89 -8.63
CA LEU A 183 20.22 3.37 -7.52
C LEU A 183 19.79 2.21 -6.64
N TRP A 184 19.76 2.42 -5.33
CA TRP A 184 19.00 1.58 -4.41
C TRP A 184 17.69 2.27 -4.06
N LEU A 185 16.57 1.60 -4.37
CA LEU A 185 15.20 2.12 -4.32
C LEU A 185 14.43 1.66 -3.06
N GLY A 186 15.14 1.47 -1.95
CA GLY A 186 14.57 0.88 -0.73
C GLY A 186 13.55 1.75 0.02
N GLY A 187 13.45 3.03 -0.33
CA GLY A 187 12.47 3.96 0.25
C GLY A 187 11.14 4.04 -0.50
N LEU A 188 10.96 3.27 -1.58
CA LEU A 188 9.72 3.24 -2.36
C LEU A 188 8.61 2.50 -1.63
N ASP A 189 7.38 2.98 -1.81
CA ASP A 189 6.17 2.27 -1.39
C ASP A 189 5.89 1.07 -2.32
N PRO A 190 5.46 -0.11 -1.81
CA PRO A 190 5.16 -1.27 -2.64
C PRO A 190 4.20 -0.96 -3.79
N ASP A 191 3.16 -0.17 -3.54
CA ASP A 191 2.12 0.13 -4.52
C ASP A 191 2.64 1.06 -5.63
N SER A 192 3.79 1.72 -5.40
CA SER A 192 4.44 2.61 -6.35
C SER A 192 5.49 1.91 -7.23
N LEU A 193 5.92 0.69 -6.90
CA LEU A 193 7.05 0.02 -7.58
C LEU A 193 6.88 -0.07 -9.10
N ALA A 194 5.65 -0.33 -9.57
CA ALA A 194 5.32 -0.39 -10.99
C ALA A 194 5.58 0.94 -11.73
N ALA A 195 5.43 2.07 -11.02
CA ALA A 195 5.71 3.40 -11.57
C ALA A 195 7.22 3.72 -11.62
N PHE A 196 8.04 2.96 -10.90
CA PHE A 196 9.50 3.06 -10.92
C PHE A 196 10.14 1.93 -11.74
N ASN A 197 9.51 1.52 -12.84
CA ASN A 197 10.15 0.64 -13.80
C ASN A 197 10.99 1.42 -14.83
N THR A 198 10.43 2.48 -15.41
CA THR A 198 11.13 3.33 -16.37
C THR A 198 10.46 4.70 -16.48
N GLY A 199 11.18 5.71 -16.93
CA GLY A 199 10.65 7.05 -17.20
C GLY A 199 10.49 7.96 -15.97
N SER A 200 10.42 7.43 -14.75
CA SER A 200 10.41 8.23 -13.52
C SER A 200 11.65 9.11 -13.38
N ILE A 201 11.49 10.35 -12.90
CA ILE A 201 12.59 11.29 -12.66
C ILE A 201 12.72 11.52 -11.15
N LEU A 202 13.94 11.34 -10.66
CA LEU A 202 14.31 11.57 -9.27
C LEU A 202 15.25 12.78 -9.17
N SER A 203 14.95 13.70 -8.27
CA SER A 203 15.82 14.82 -7.92
C SER A 203 16.83 14.39 -6.85
N VAL A 204 18.10 14.69 -7.08
CA VAL A 204 19.15 14.61 -6.07
C VAL A 204 18.94 15.73 -5.07
N ILE A 205 18.97 15.41 -3.79
CA ILE A 205 18.76 16.39 -2.71
C ILE A 205 19.99 16.54 -1.83
N ASP A 206 20.20 17.76 -1.31
CA ASP A 206 21.16 18.02 -0.24
C ASP A 206 20.60 17.64 1.14
N ASN A 207 21.40 17.84 2.19
CA ASN A 207 21.01 17.55 3.58
C ASN A 207 19.83 18.42 4.08
N GLN A 208 19.45 19.46 3.34
CA GLN A 208 18.30 20.30 3.62
C GLN A 208 17.10 19.96 2.71
N GLY A 209 17.19 18.91 1.89
CA GLY A 209 16.13 18.49 0.97
C GLY A 209 16.01 19.35 -0.29
N ARG A 210 16.99 20.22 -0.58
CA ARG A 210 16.96 21.09 -1.75
C ARG A 210 17.51 20.35 -2.98
N PRO A 211 16.87 20.48 -4.16
CA PRO A 211 17.30 19.79 -5.36
C PRO A 211 18.65 20.32 -5.88
N GLN A 212 19.57 19.41 -6.23
CA GLN A 212 20.92 19.70 -6.73
C GLN A 212 21.21 19.08 -8.11
N GLY A 213 20.30 18.25 -8.62
CA GLY A 213 20.44 17.57 -9.91
C GLY A 213 19.33 16.56 -10.10
N ARG A 214 19.29 15.87 -11.25
CA ARG A 214 18.26 14.87 -11.57
C ARG A 214 18.84 13.65 -12.26
N VAL A 215 18.15 12.54 -12.07
CA VAL A 215 18.36 11.28 -12.78
C VAL A 215 17.03 10.76 -13.31
N GLN A 216 17.05 10.14 -14.48
CA GLN A 216 15.89 9.49 -15.08
C GLN A 216 16.07 7.98 -15.05
N LEU A 217 15.11 7.26 -14.49
CA LEU A 217 15.16 5.81 -14.39
C LEU A 217 14.96 5.16 -15.76
N GLU A 218 15.87 4.29 -16.16
CA GLU A 218 15.80 3.53 -17.42
C GLU A 218 15.21 2.14 -17.20
N SER A 219 15.55 1.50 -16.08
CA SER A 219 15.07 0.16 -15.70
C SER A 219 15.16 -0.07 -14.19
N ARG A 220 14.40 -1.04 -13.68
CA ARG A 220 14.48 -1.57 -12.31
C ARG A 220 14.49 -3.09 -12.33
N GLN A 221 15.27 -3.69 -11.42
CA GLN A 221 15.19 -5.10 -11.04
C GLN A 221 15.24 -5.19 -9.51
N GLY A 222 14.17 -5.70 -8.91
CA GLY A 222 13.97 -5.65 -7.47
C GLY A 222 14.03 -4.21 -6.97
N LEU A 223 14.92 -3.95 -6.01
CA LEU A 223 15.17 -2.60 -5.48
C LEU A 223 16.40 -1.93 -6.09
N VAL A 224 16.92 -2.44 -7.21
CA VAL A 224 18.08 -1.88 -7.91
C VAL A 224 17.61 -1.22 -9.20
N GLY A 225 17.81 0.09 -9.29
CA GLY A 225 17.53 0.90 -10.47
C GLY A 225 18.78 1.15 -11.30
N LYS A 226 18.62 1.23 -12.63
CA LYS A 226 19.59 1.86 -13.53
C LYS A 226 18.99 3.15 -14.06
N ALA A 227 19.74 4.24 -13.95
CA ALA A 227 19.28 5.56 -14.32
C ALA A 227 20.29 6.27 -15.21
N LYS A 228 19.78 7.11 -16.10
CA LYS A 228 20.55 8.08 -16.87
C LYS A 228 20.68 9.37 -16.07
N LEU A 229 21.88 9.92 -16.04
CA LEU A 229 22.15 11.24 -15.47
C LEU A 229 21.58 12.32 -16.38
N LEU A 230 20.74 13.19 -15.83
CA LEU A 230 20.32 14.43 -16.48
C LEU A 230 21.23 15.58 -16.07
N ASP A 231 21.71 15.54 -14.83
CA ASP A 231 22.63 16.51 -14.23
C ASP A 231 23.80 15.77 -13.54
N ALA A 232 24.85 16.49 -13.11
CA ALA A 232 25.98 15.89 -12.41
C ALA A 232 25.61 15.45 -10.99
N VAL A 233 25.99 14.24 -10.59
CA VAL A 233 25.62 13.63 -9.30
C VAL A 233 26.78 12.82 -8.70
N GLN A 234 26.68 12.46 -7.43
CA GLN A 234 27.69 11.67 -6.70
C GLN A 234 27.08 10.44 -6.00
N PRO A 235 27.84 9.34 -5.85
CA PRO A 235 27.44 8.24 -4.97
C PRO A 235 27.16 8.70 -3.53
N GLY A 236 26.19 8.06 -2.88
CA GLY A 236 25.70 8.40 -1.55
C GLY A 236 24.64 9.50 -1.52
N ALA A 237 24.38 10.17 -2.64
CA ALA A 237 23.37 11.23 -2.70
C ALA A 237 21.94 10.65 -2.63
N LEU A 238 21.11 11.25 -1.79
CA LEU A 238 19.71 10.89 -1.62
C LEU A 238 18.86 11.44 -2.77
N LEU A 239 17.79 10.73 -3.08
CA LEU A 239 16.94 10.97 -4.22
C LEU A 239 15.47 11.09 -3.80
N GLN A 240 14.81 12.11 -4.33
CA GLN A 240 13.41 12.38 -4.15
C GLN A 240 12.62 12.31 -5.46
N GLU A 241 11.44 11.70 -5.45
CA GLU A 241 10.54 11.68 -6.59
C GLU A 241 10.15 13.11 -7.02
N SER A 242 10.40 13.40 -8.30
CA SER A 242 10.02 14.65 -8.97
C SER A 242 8.97 14.41 -10.05
N THR A 243 9.08 13.28 -10.75
CA THR A 243 8.14 12.86 -11.77
C THR A 243 7.89 11.37 -11.63
N ARG A 244 6.61 11.01 -11.51
CA ARG A 244 6.12 9.64 -11.57
C ARG A 244 5.99 9.19 -13.01
N GLY A 245 6.56 8.04 -13.35
CA GLY A 245 6.35 7.36 -14.63
C GLY A 245 5.24 6.33 -14.53
N ILE A 246 4.09 6.55 -15.17
CA ILE A 246 3.00 5.57 -15.23
C ILE A 246 3.10 4.78 -16.54
N PRO A 247 3.29 3.46 -16.50
CA PRO A 247 3.32 2.65 -17.72
C PRO A 247 1.97 2.69 -18.46
N ASN A 248 2.01 2.87 -19.79
CA ASN A 248 0.80 2.90 -20.62
C ASN A 248 0.16 1.50 -20.79
N ASN A 249 0.89 0.45 -20.45
CA ASN A 249 0.54 -0.95 -20.67
C ASN A 249 0.34 -1.74 -19.37
N LEU A 250 -0.06 -1.09 -18.26
CA LEU A 250 -0.35 -1.80 -17.01
C LEU A 250 -1.34 -2.94 -17.24
N THR A 251 -1.02 -4.11 -16.69
CA THR A 251 -1.84 -5.34 -16.79
C THR A 251 -2.31 -5.80 -15.42
N LEU A 252 -3.38 -6.61 -15.42
CA LEU A 252 -3.88 -7.31 -14.26
C LEU A 252 -3.33 -8.74 -14.25
N LYS A 253 -2.37 -9.02 -13.37
CA LYS A 253 -1.80 -10.35 -13.14
C LYS A 253 -2.75 -11.20 -12.30
N ILE A 254 -3.23 -12.30 -12.86
CA ILE A 254 -4.12 -13.29 -12.26
C ILE A 254 -3.37 -14.59 -12.03
N GLY A 255 -3.26 -15.00 -10.78
CA GLY A 255 -2.76 -16.30 -10.37
C GLY A 255 -3.68 -17.42 -10.81
N ILE A 256 -3.14 -18.51 -11.34
CA ILE A 256 -3.92 -19.74 -11.63
C ILE A 256 -3.79 -20.70 -10.45
N ASP A 257 -4.89 -20.96 -9.77
CA ASP A 257 -4.89 -21.83 -8.59
C ASP A 257 -4.80 -23.33 -8.96
N PRO A 258 -4.02 -24.14 -8.23
CA PRO A 258 -3.93 -25.59 -8.45
C PRO A 258 -5.25 -26.35 -8.30
N SER A 259 -6.26 -25.78 -7.61
CA SER A 259 -7.60 -26.38 -7.49
C SER A 259 -8.32 -26.61 -8.82
N LEU A 260 -7.86 -25.98 -9.91
CA LEU A 260 -8.38 -26.19 -11.26
C LEU A 260 -7.91 -27.50 -11.90
N GLY A 261 -6.86 -28.15 -11.37
CA GLY A 261 -6.35 -29.43 -11.88
C GLY A 261 -6.10 -29.41 -13.39
N ASN A 262 -6.78 -30.30 -14.12
CA ASN A 262 -6.60 -30.44 -15.58
C ASN A 262 -7.12 -29.23 -16.39
N GLU A 263 -7.91 -28.33 -15.80
CA GLU A 263 -8.48 -27.16 -16.46
C GLU A 263 -7.56 -25.92 -16.44
N MET A 264 -6.39 -26.00 -15.79
CA MET A 264 -5.46 -24.86 -15.66
C MET A 264 -5.03 -24.28 -17.02
N ASN A 265 -4.79 -25.12 -18.03
CA ASN A 265 -4.40 -24.67 -19.37
C ASN A 265 -5.55 -23.94 -20.09
N ALA A 266 -6.80 -24.40 -19.88
CA ALA A 266 -7.98 -23.72 -20.40
C ALA A 266 -8.17 -22.36 -19.72
N ALA A 267 -8.03 -22.30 -18.40
CA ALA A 267 -8.08 -21.06 -17.63
C ALA A 267 -7.03 -20.05 -18.12
N LYS A 268 -5.78 -20.51 -18.30
CA LYS A 268 -4.68 -19.68 -18.82
C LYS A 268 -5.02 -19.08 -20.18
N SER A 269 -5.49 -19.90 -21.10
CA SER A 269 -5.82 -19.48 -22.47
C SER A 269 -6.98 -18.48 -22.49
N ALA A 270 -8.02 -18.73 -21.70
CA ALA A 270 -9.19 -17.85 -21.60
C ALA A 270 -8.85 -16.50 -20.94
N LEU A 271 -8.02 -16.48 -19.90
CA LEU A 271 -7.55 -15.24 -19.26
C LEU A 271 -6.69 -14.42 -20.22
N GLN A 272 -5.78 -15.05 -20.95
CA GLN A 272 -4.89 -14.39 -21.92
C GLN A 272 -5.64 -13.81 -23.14
N ALA A 273 -6.88 -14.24 -23.39
CA ALA A 273 -7.73 -13.64 -24.41
C ALA A 273 -8.34 -12.29 -23.98
N ILE A 274 -8.28 -11.94 -22.69
CA ILE A 274 -8.75 -10.67 -22.17
C ILE A 274 -7.61 -9.65 -22.27
N SER A 275 -7.85 -8.55 -22.99
CA SER A 275 -6.87 -7.46 -23.12
C SER A 275 -6.38 -6.98 -21.75
N ARG A 276 -5.05 -6.82 -21.63
CA ARG A 276 -4.36 -6.35 -20.40
C ARG A 276 -4.58 -7.24 -19.17
N VAL A 277 -4.89 -8.53 -19.37
CA VAL A 277 -4.89 -9.55 -18.31
C VAL A 277 -3.76 -10.54 -18.57
N GLU A 278 -2.98 -10.82 -17.54
CA GLU A 278 -1.89 -11.79 -17.58
C GLU A 278 -2.19 -12.94 -16.64
N ALA A 279 -1.96 -14.18 -17.08
CA ALA A 279 -2.16 -15.36 -16.27
C ALA A 279 -0.79 -15.90 -15.80
N ILE A 280 -0.57 -15.88 -14.49
CA ILE A 280 0.72 -16.14 -13.84
C ILE A 280 0.61 -17.37 -12.93
N PRO A 281 1.59 -18.29 -12.91
CA PRO A 281 1.65 -19.34 -11.90
C PRO A 281 1.87 -18.76 -10.50
N LEU A 282 1.22 -19.31 -9.48
CA LEU A 282 1.44 -18.88 -8.10
C LEU A 282 2.89 -19.11 -7.65
N GLN A 283 3.35 -18.27 -6.71
CA GLN A 283 4.64 -18.33 -6.01
C GLN A 283 5.87 -18.08 -6.90
N GLN A 284 5.67 -17.56 -8.11
CA GLN A 284 6.78 -17.18 -9.01
C GLN A 284 6.99 -15.67 -9.08
N GLN A 285 5.90 -14.90 -9.09
CA GLN A 285 5.89 -13.44 -9.17
C GLN A 285 4.70 -12.91 -8.38
N GLU A 286 4.59 -11.59 -8.26
CA GLU A 286 3.37 -10.96 -7.77
C GLU A 286 2.15 -11.32 -8.64
N VAL A 287 1.04 -11.63 -7.97
CA VAL A 287 -0.29 -11.71 -8.58
C VAL A 287 -1.21 -10.77 -7.81
N HIS A 288 -2.18 -10.16 -8.48
CA HIS A 288 -3.11 -9.23 -7.84
C HIS A 288 -4.37 -9.93 -7.34
N TYR A 289 -4.78 -10.97 -8.07
CA TYR A 289 -5.89 -11.85 -7.71
C TYR A 289 -5.57 -13.28 -8.13
N ILE A 290 -6.27 -14.26 -7.60
CA ILE A 290 -6.11 -15.67 -7.91
C ILE A 290 -7.44 -16.19 -8.43
N PHE A 291 -7.45 -16.72 -9.66
CA PHE A 291 -8.61 -17.45 -10.19
C PHE A 291 -8.51 -18.91 -9.79
N GLY A 292 -9.57 -19.43 -9.16
CA GLY A 292 -9.56 -20.79 -8.61
C GLY A 292 -10.94 -21.34 -8.31
N ARG A 293 -10.94 -22.61 -7.90
CA ARG A 293 -12.13 -23.35 -7.49
C ARG A 293 -12.25 -23.38 -5.98
N MET A 294 -13.44 -23.11 -5.48
CA MET A 294 -13.76 -23.28 -4.07
C MET A 294 -13.69 -24.77 -3.71
N THR A 295 -12.83 -25.13 -2.76
CA THR A 295 -12.67 -26.50 -2.25
C THR A 295 -13.16 -26.59 -0.81
N GLU A 296 -13.46 -27.79 -0.31
CA GLU A 296 -13.83 -27.94 1.10
C GLU A 296 -12.69 -27.53 2.05
N ALA A 297 -11.42 -27.71 1.64
CA ALA A 297 -10.27 -27.22 2.40
C ALA A 297 -10.28 -25.70 2.53
N TYR A 298 -10.53 -24.97 1.43
CA TYR A 298 -10.67 -23.50 1.47
C TYR A 298 -11.89 -23.07 2.29
N ARG A 299 -13.02 -23.78 2.19
CA ARG A 299 -14.20 -23.50 3.01
C ARG A 299 -13.89 -23.66 4.50
N GLN A 300 -13.21 -24.73 4.90
CA GLN A 300 -12.80 -24.94 6.30
C GLN A 300 -11.88 -23.81 6.80
N GLN A 301 -10.94 -23.37 5.95
CA GLN A 301 -10.03 -22.29 6.30
C GLN A 301 -10.72 -20.91 6.37
N LEU A 302 -11.73 -20.65 5.53
CA LEU A 302 -12.48 -19.39 5.57
C LEU A 302 -13.50 -19.35 6.73
N ARG A 303 -14.07 -20.49 7.13
CA ARG A 303 -14.94 -20.59 8.31
C ARG A 303 -14.23 -20.17 9.60
N SER A 304 -12.94 -20.47 9.73
CA SER A 304 -12.17 -20.04 10.92
C SER A 304 -11.91 -18.54 10.97
N HIS A 305 -12.16 -17.80 9.88
CA HIS A 305 -12.01 -16.35 9.77
C HIS A 305 -13.36 -15.62 9.69
N ALA A 306 -14.45 -16.26 10.11
CA ALA A 306 -15.79 -15.67 10.24
C ALA A 306 -16.42 -15.08 8.95
N ALA A 307 -16.03 -15.56 7.76
CA ALA A 307 -16.69 -15.17 6.52
C ALA A 307 -18.16 -15.67 6.50
N SER A 308 -19.12 -14.74 6.44
CA SER A 308 -20.53 -15.04 6.18
C SER A 308 -20.73 -15.41 4.70
N ASN A 309 -21.67 -16.32 4.41
CA ASN A 309 -22.05 -16.73 3.05
C ASN A 309 -20.88 -17.25 2.18
N LEU A 310 -20.38 -18.43 2.52
CA LEU A 310 -19.32 -19.09 1.75
C LEU A 310 -19.81 -19.65 0.40
N PRO A 311 -19.12 -19.39 -0.71
CA PRO A 311 -19.43 -19.95 -2.03
C PRO A 311 -19.47 -21.47 -2.01
N ASP A 312 -20.39 -22.09 -2.77
CA ASP A 312 -20.56 -23.54 -2.85
C ASP A 312 -19.25 -24.27 -3.18
N ASN A 313 -19.05 -25.47 -2.60
CA ASN A 313 -17.94 -26.33 -2.99
C ASN A 313 -18.02 -26.63 -4.49
N GLY A 314 -16.93 -26.41 -5.20
CA GLY A 314 -16.82 -26.52 -6.66
C GLY A 314 -17.10 -25.23 -7.44
N SER A 315 -17.61 -24.16 -6.82
CA SER A 315 -17.80 -22.87 -7.50
C SER A 315 -16.48 -22.23 -7.94
N LEU A 316 -16.51 -21.48 -9.05
CA LEU A 316 -15.36 -20.77 -9.60
C LEU A 316 -15.46 -19.28 -9.32
N GLY A 317 -14.36 -18.66 -8.89
CA GLY A 317 -14.32 -17.26 -8.53
C GLY A 317 -12.91 -16.72 -8.35
N LEU A 318 -12.82 -15.54 -7.76
CA LEU A 318 -11.57 -14.85 -7.51
C LEU A 318 -11.28 -14.82 -6.01
N PHE A 319 -10.02 -15.06 -5.70
CA PHE A 319 -9.45 -14.83 -4.38
C PHE A 319 -8.47 -13.66 -4.42
N SER A 320 -8.25 -13.02 -3.28
CA SER A 320 -7.08 -12.16 -3.06
C SER A 320 -5.79 -13.01 -3.07
N PRO A 321 -4.59 -12.40 -3.16
CA PRO A 321 -3.33 -13.14 -3.06
C PRO A 321 -3.19 -13.93 -1.75
N ALA A 322 -3.93 -13.52 -0.71
CA ALA A 322 -4.02 -14.14 0.62
C ALA A 322 -5.04 -15.30 0.71
N LEU A 323 -5.72 -15.66 -0.38
CA LEU A 323 -6.86 -16.58 -0.41
C LEU A 323 -8.10 -16.09 0.38
N GLU A 324 -8.35 -14.78 0.41
CA GLU A 324 -9.64 -14.24 0.85
C GLU A 324 -10.60 -14.15 -0.32
N LEU A 325 -11.90 -14.20 -0.06
CA LEU A 325 -12.91 -14.12 -1.12
C LEU A 325 -12.94 -12.71 -1.70
N VAL A 326 -12.87 -12.59 -3.03
CA VAL A 326 -13.25 -11.34 -3.69
C VAL A 326 -14.78 -11.31 -3.76
N PRO A 327 -15.46 -10.31 -3.16
CA PRO A 327 -16.91 -10.21 -3.15
C PRO A 327 -17.51 -10.28 -4.57
N ASN A 328 -18.68 -10.93 -4.69
CA ASN A 328 -19.43 -11.07 -5.95
C ASN A 328 -18.63 -11.67 -7.12
N SER A 329 -17.63 -12.52 -6.85
CA SER A 329 -16.84 -13.19 -7.89
C SER A 329 -17.23 -14.65 -8.15
N PHE A 330 -17.77 -15.35 -7.15
CA PHE A 330 -18.08 -16.77 -7.27
C PHE A 330 -19.42 -17.02 -7.97
N GLY A 331 -19.43 -17.94 -8.92
CA GLY A 331 -20.61 -18.33 -9.70
C GLY A 331 -21.22 -19.66 -9.25
N ALA A 332 -22.03 -20.25 -10.14
CA ALA A 332 -22.64 -21.56 -9.91
C ALA A 332 -21.59 -22.69 -9.94
N LYS A 333 -21.81 -23.74 -9.14
CA LYS A 333 -20.91 -24.92 -9.06
C LYS A 333 -20.82 -25.74 -10.37
N THR A 334 -21.77 -25.56 -11.29
CA THR A 334 -21.83 -26.26 -12.58
C THR A 334 -21.22 -25.46 -13.73
N GLU A 335 -20.75 -24.24 -13.46
CA GLU A 335 -20.14 -23.36 -14.46
C GLU A 335 -18.79 -23.93 -14.92
N THR A 336 -18.52 -23.88 -16.23
CA THR A 336 -17.21 -24.26 -16.77
C THR A 336 -16.16 -23.18 -16.50
N VAL A 337 -14.87 -23.52 -16.55
CA VAL A 337 -13.79 -22.54 -16.39
C VAL A 337 -13.88 -21.37 -17.38
N THR A 338 -14.21 -21.66 -18.64
CA THR A 338 -14.34 -20.62 -19.67
C THR A 338 -15.54 -19.72 -19.44
N ASP A 339 -16.69 -20.28 -19.04
CA ASP A 339 -17.89 -19.50 -18.73
C ASP A 339 -17.68 -18.60 -17.51
N ALA A 340 -17.00 -19.11 -16.48
CA ALA A 340 -16.65 -18.33 -15.29
C ALA A 340 -15.75 -17.14 -15.64
N ILE A 341 -14.74 -17.33 -16.50
CA ILE A 341 -13.87 -16.25 -16.96
C ILE A 341 -14.65 -15.23 -17.82
N ALA A 342 -15.56 -15.70 -18.67
CA ALA A 342 -16.42 -14.82 -19.47
C ALA A 342 -17.33 -13.97 -18.57
N ARG A 343 -17.97 -14.57 -17.56
CA ARG A 343 -18.78 -13.87 -16.55
C ARG A 343 -17.95 -12.88 -15.73
N LEU A 344 -16.71 -13.22 -15.40
CA LEU A 344 -15.79 -12.36 -14.64
C LEU A 344 -15.15 -11.25 -15.47
N ARG A 345 -15.36 -11.19 -16.78
CA ARG A 345 -14.76 -10.18 -17.65
C ARG A 345 -15.01 -8.73 -17.19
N PRO A 346 -16.25 -8.33 -16.80
CA PRO A 346 -16.49 -7.00 -16.23
C PRO A 346 -15.70 -6.77 -14.94
N LYS A 347 -15.62 -7.80 -14.08
CA LYS A 347 -14.84 -7.74 -12.84
C LYS A 347 -13.36 -7.48 -13.12
N PHE A 348 -12.73 -8.22 -14.04
CA PHE A 348 -11.33 -8.00 -14.41
C PHE A 348 -11.06 -6.60 -14.93
N LYS A 349 -11.97 -6.05 -15.75
CA LYS A 349 -11.89 -4.67 -16.24
C LYS A 349 -11.90 -3.66 -15.09
N SER A 350 -12.81 -3.82 -14.12
CA SER A 350 -12.91 -2.92 -12.95
C SER A 350 -11.69 -3.02 -12.03
N LEU A 351 -11.21 -4.25 -11.78
CA LEU A 351 -10.01 -4.49 -10.96
C LEU A 351 -8.74 -3.93 -11.62
N LEU A 352 -8.63 -4.00 -12.95
CA LEU A 352 -7.54 -3.36 -13.70
C LEU A 352 -7.61 -1.83 -13.57
N ALA A 353 -8.80 -1.25 -13.73
CA ALA A 353 -9.04 0.17 -13.53
C ALA A 353 -8.60 0.61 -12.12
N ALA A 354 -9.08 -0.08 -11.08
CA ALA A 354 -8.67 0.17 -9.69
C ALA A 354 -7.14 0.12 -9.52
N ARG A 355 -6.46 -0.88 -10.11
CA ARG A 355 -5.00 -0.98 -10.10
C ARG A 355 -4.33 0.22 -10.75
N ILE A 356 -4.79 0.65 -11.93
CA ILE A 356 -4.21 1.81 -12.63
C ILE A 356 -4.30 3.05 -11.76
N VAL A 357 -5.46 3.31 -11.14
CA VAL A 357 -5.60 4.48 -10.25
C VAL A 357 -4.67 4.38 -9.06
N LYS A 358 -4.50 3.21 -8.45
CA LYS A 358 -3.57 3.04 -7.33
C LYS A 358 -2.13 3.37 -7.68
N THR A 359 -1.68 3.15 -8.92
CA THR A 359 -0.32 3.51 -9.33
C THR A 359 -0.03 5.01 -9.29
N ILE A 360 -1.08 5.85 -9.27
CA ILE A 360 -0.92 7.32 -9.25
C ILE A 360 -0.78 7.87 -7.84
N LEU A 361 -1.10 7.07 -6.80
CA LEU A 361 -1.04 7.48 -5.41
C LEU A 361 0.36 7.96 -5.03
N ASN A 362 0.44 9.20 -4.54
CA ASN A 362 1.71 9.88 -4.30
C ASN A 362 1.68 10.71 -3.02
N SER A 363 0.96 10.27 -1.98
CA SER A 363 0.83 10.97 -0.69
C SER A 363 2.18 11.35 -0.06
N ASN A 364 3.20 10.52 -0.23
CA ASN A 364 4.51 10.71 0.38
C ASN A 364 5.42 11.66 -0.44
N SER A 365 5.17 11.79 -1.75
CA SER A 365 6.03 12.52 -2.67
C SER A 365 5.41 13.78 -3.27
N SER A 366 4.09 13.90 -3.29
CA SER A 366 3.38 15.09 -3.78
C SER A 366 3.81 16.34 -3.02
N ARG A 367 4.07 17.40 -3.78
CA ARG A 367 4.46 18.73 -3.28
C ARG A 367 3.27 19.67 -3.12
N LEU A 368 2.07 19.28 -3.54
CA LEU A 368 0.84 20.00 -3.21
C LEU A 368 0.47 19.73 -1.75
N ASN A 369 -0.09 20.70 -1.06
CA ASN A 369 -0.56 20.60 0.32
C ASN A 369 -2.07 20.38 0.36
N VAL A 370 -2.46 19.10 0.43
CA VAL A 370 -3.87 18.67 0.43
C VAL A 370 -4.14 17.78 1.63
N THR A 371 -5.25 18.03 2.30
CA THR A 371 -5.74 17.21 3.42
C THR A 371 -7.15 16.73 3.14
N ALA A 372 -7.39 15.44 3.31
CA ALA A 372 -8.69 14.81 3.25
C ALA A 372 -9.05 14.20 4.60
N ALA A 373 -10.31 14.30 5.00
CA ALA A 373 -10.86 13.67 6.19
C ALA A 373 -12.22 13.05 5.89
N MET A 374 -12.52 11.93 6.55
CA MET A 374 -13.82 11.27 6.53
C MET A 374 -14.41 11.31 7.94
N ARG A 375 -15.68 11.69 8.05
CA ARG A 375 -16.42 11.76 9.31
C ARG A 375 -17.82 11.16 9.16
N PRO A 376 -18.45 10.64 10.24
CA PRO A 376 -19.88 10.39 10.21
C PRO A 376 -20.63 11.70 9.98
N GLU A 377 -21.72 11.67 9.25
CA GLU A 377 -22.51 12.87 9.00
C GLU A 377 -23.09 13.43 10.31
N GLY A 378 -23.05 14.76 10.48
CA GLY A 378 -23.57 15.43 11.67
C GLY A 378 -22.68 15.38 12.92
N THR A 379 -21.51 14.75 12.86
CA THR A 379 -20.56 14.72 13.98
C THR A 379 -19.27 15.49 13.67
N ALA A 380 -18.51 15.86 14.71
CA ALA A 380 -17.18 16.44 14.57
C ALA A 380 -16.06 15.39 14.61
N GLU A 381 -16.41 14.11 14.81
CA GLU A 381 -15.47 13.02 14.95
C GLU A 381 -14.85 12.65 13.60
N THR A 382 -13.53 12.62 13.53
CA THR A 382 -12.83 12.19 12.33
C THR A 382 -12.57 10.69 12.40
N ILE A 383 -13.13 9.95 11.45
CA ILE A 383 -12.93 8.50 11.31
C ILE A 383 -11.55 8.25 10.72
N ALA A 384 -11.27 8.86 9.58
CA ALA A 384 -10.05 8.66 8.84
C ALA A 384 -9.55 9.97 8.22
N THR A 385 -8.25 10.06 7.99
CA THR A 385 -7.63 11.17 7.28
C THR A 385 -6.65 10.64 6.25
N ALA A 386 -6.32 11.46 5.26
CA ALA A 386 -5.21 11.29 4.35
C ALA A 386 -4.66 12.67 4.01
N PHE A 387 -3.35 12.80 3.84
CA PHE A 387 -2.75 14.09 3.50
C PHE A 387 -1.42 13.88 2.78
N THR A 388 -1.00 14.91 2.07
CA THR A 388 0.30 14.97 1.39
C THR A 388 1.40 15.28 2.40
N ILE A 389 2.26 14.31 2.72
CA ILE A 389 3.31 14.47 3.73
C ILE A 389 4.26 15.58 3.32
N ARG A 390 4.84 15.49 2.11
CA ARG A 390 5.87 16.43 1.65
C ARG A 390 5.33 17.84 1.40
N GLY A 391 4.13 17.96 0.82
CA GLY A 391 3.43 19.24 0.69
C GLY A 391 3.16 19.93 2.03
N SER A 392 2.81 19.17 3.08
CA SER A 392 2.53 19.72 4.42
C SER A 392 3.75 20.31 5.13
N LEU A 393 4.97 19.91 4.76
CA LEU A 393 6.21 20.41 5.36
C LEU A 393 6.51 21.87 5.02
N THR A 394 5.84 22.43 4.00
CA THR A 394 6.12 23.79 3.51
C THR A 394 5.55 24.91 4.39
N GLN A 395 4.68 24.61 5.38
CA GLN A 395 3.98 25.63 6.18
C GLN A 395 4.06 25.50 7.72
N GLY A 396 4.94 24.67 8.30
CA GLY A 396 4.93 24.42 9.76
C GLY A 396 6.28 24.40 10.46
N THR A 397 6.36 25.05 11.63
CA THR A 397 7.35 24.74 12.67
C THR A 397 7.22 23.28 13.10
N ASN A 398 8.34 22.61 13.41
CA ASN A 398 8.48 21.18 13.73
C ASN A 398 7.48 20.59 14.75
N ALA A 399 6.72 21.41 15.49
CA ALA A 399 5.83 21.00 16.58
C ALA A 399 4.45 20.46 16.15
N ASN A 400 3.96 20.76 14.94
CA ASN A 400 2.63 20.34 14.45
C ASN A 400 2.72 19.55 13.13
N ARG A 401 3.74 18.70 12.97
CA ARG A 401 3.80 17.79 11.82
C ARG A 401 2.78 16.68 12.01
N PRO A 402 1.82 16.49 11.08
CA PRO A 402 0.93 15.34 11.15
C PRO A 402 1.76 14.04 11.04
N PRO A 403 1.37 12.97 11.76
CA PRO A 403 2.17 11.75 11.83
C PRO A 403 2.39 11.15 10.44
N SER A 404 3.60 10.68 10.14
CA SER A 404 4.08 10.21 8.82
C SER A 404 3.17 9.21 8.08
N ILE A 405 2.17 8.61 8.73
CA ILE A 405 1.24 7.66 8.14
C ILE A 405 -0.19 8.03 8.57
N PRO A 406 -1.15 8.13 7.64
CA PRO A 406 -2.54 8.36 8.00
C PRO A 406 -3.12 7.26 8.91
N PRO A 407 -4.11 7.58 9.77
CA PRO A 407 -4.71 6.62 10.69
C PRO A 407 -5.32 5.43 9.94
N GLY A 408 -5.36 4.29 10.63
CA GLY A 408 -5.63 2.98 10.03
C GLY A 408 -7.02 2.76 9.46
N VAL A 409 -7.20 1.60 8.82
CA VAL A 409 -8.49 1.10 8.33
C VAL A 409 -9.48 1.08 9.49
N GLN A 410 -10.45 1.98 9.46
CA GLN A 410 -11.51 2.03 10.45
C GLN A 410 -12.67 1.15 10.02
N LYS A 411 -13.32 0.54 11.01
CA LYS A 411 -14.53 -0.26 10.81
C LYS A 411 -15.76 0.64 10.83
N LEU A 412 -16.57 0.56 9.78
CA LEU A 412 -17.75 1.36 9.59
C LEU A 412 -18.98 0.44 9.50
N PRO A 413 -19.93 0.53 10.44
CA PRO A 413 -21.16 -0.25 10.37
C PRO A 413 -21.97 0.07 9.12
N LEU A 414 -22.61 -0.96 8.54
CA LEU A 414 -23.61 -0.77 7.49
C LEU A 414 -24.65 0.30 7.87
N GLY A 415 -25.05 1.09 6.88
CA GLY A 415 -26.03 2.17 7.05
C GLY A 415 -25.47 3.45 7.65
N THR A 416 -24.18 3.51 8.01
CA THR A 416 -23.57 4.73 8.55
C THR A 416 -23.39 5.79 7.45
N PRO A 417 -24.01 6.98 7.56
CA PRO A 417 -23.79 8.07 6.63
C PRO A 417 -22.44 8.75 6.92
N VAL A 418 -21.70 9.09 5.87
CA VAL A 418 -20.38 9.70 5.95
C VAL A 418 -20.29 10.96 5.10
N GLN A 419 -19.42 11.86 5.52
CA GLN A 419 -19.03 13.05 4.78
C GLN A 419 -17.52 13.09 4.64
N LEU A 420 -17.07 13.45 3.44
CA LEU A 420 -15.69 13.75 3.12
C LEU A 420 -15.45 15.25 3.17
N LEU A 421 -14.30 15.62 3.70
CA LEU A 421 -13.80 16.98 3.78
C LEU A 421 -12.45 17.03 3.06
N VAL A 422 -12.34 17.78 1.98
CA VAL A 422 -11.07 17.93 1.25
C VAL A 422 -10.65 19.39 1.26
N SER A 423 -9.50 19.68 1.87
CA SER A 423 -8.96 21.02 2.04
C SER A 423 -7.80 21.27 1.08
N ASN A 424 -7.89 22.39 0.36
CA ASN A 424 -6.79 22.93 -0.42
C ASN A 424 -6.00 23.90 0.48
N ASN A 425 -4.81 23.49 0.93
CA ASN A 425 -3.94 24.34 1.74
C ASN A 425 -2.85 25.06 0.92
N GLU A 426 -2.93 24.99 -0.41
CA GLU A 426 -2.07 25.77 -1.31
C GLU A 426 -2.49 27.25 -1.32
N SER A 427 -1.58 28.09 -1.83
CA SER A 427 -1.87 29.48 -2.18
C SER A 427 -2.51 29.64 -3.57
N SER A 428 -2.72 28.53 -4.30
CA SER A 428 -3.30 28.49 -5.64
C SER A 428 -4.51 27.54 -5.67
N PRO A 429 -5.51 27.77 -6.55
CA PRO A 429 -6.67 26.91 -6.64
C PRO A 429 -6.29 25.53 -7.21
N LEU A 430 -7.04 24.49 -6.84
CA LEU A 430 -6.82 23.11 -7.29
C LEU A 430 -8.12 22.52 -7.87
N TYR A 431 -8.00 21.74 -8.93
CA TYR A 431 -9.07 20.92 -9.48
C TYR A 431 -9.16 19.59 -8.74
N LEU A 432 -10.32 19.27 -8.18
CA LEU A 432 -10.55 18.06 -7.42
C LEU A 432 -11.40 17.02 -8.18
N SER A 433 -11.09 15.75 -7.97
CA SER A 433 -11.96 14.63 -8.27
C SER A 433 -11.89 13.61 -7.13
N VAL A 434 -13.03 13.01 -6.80
CA VAL A 434 -13.12 12.00 -5.74
C VAL A 434 -13.85 10.78 -6.27
N LEU A 435 -13.20 9.63 -6.14
CA LEU A 435 -13.71 8.33 -6.55
C LEU A 435 -13.81 7.41 -5.34
N VAL A 436 -14.75 6.48 -5.36
CA VAL A 436 -14.89 5.39 -4.39
C VAL A 436 -14.75 4.08 -5.12
N ILE A 437 -13.89 3.21 -4.60
CA ILE A 437 -13.77 1.81 -5.00
C ILE A 437 -14.41 0.99 -3.88
N ASP A 438 -15.49 0.30 -4.20
CA ASP A 438 -16.19 -0.54 -3.24
C ASP A 438 -15.45 -1.88 -3.01
N PRO A 439 -15.91 -2.75 -2.09
CA PRO A 439 -15.29 -4.06 -1.87
C PRO A 439 -15.41 -5.02 -3.07
N THR A 440 -16.28 -4.72 -4.03
CA THR A 440 -16.36 -5.45 -5.30
C THR A 440 -15.36 -4.92 -6.34
N GLY A 441 -14.69 -3.80 -6.09
CA GLY A 441 -13.83 -3.14 -7.05
C GLY A 441 -14.59 -2.32 -8.09
N GLU A 442 -15.90 -2.10 -7.91
CA GLU A 442 -16.70 -1.16 -8.68
C GLU A 442 -16.29 0.27 -8.33
N ILE A 443 -16.18 1.12 -9.35
CA ILE A 443 -15.71 2.49 -9.21
C ILE A 443 -16.88 3.44 -9.37
N SER A 444 -17.10 4.29 -8.37
CA SER A 444 -18.07 5.38 -8.41
C SER A 444 -17.38 6.71 -8.29
N VAL A 445 -17.62 7.62 -9.23
CA VAL A 445 -17.18 9.02 -9.11
C VAL A 445 -18.21 9.77 -8.28
N ILE A 446 -17.79 10.23 -7.10
CA ILE A 446 -18.65 10.98 -6.17
C ILE A 446 -18.39 12.49 -6.24
N PHE A 447 -17.26 12.91 -6.82
CA PHE A 447 -16.99 14.30 -7.15
C PHE A 447 -16.16 14.45 -8.46
N PRO A 448 -16.51 15.39 -9.35
CA PRO A 448 -17.67 16.29 -9.26
C PRO A 448 -18.98 15.52 -9.27
N ASN A 449 -20.07 16.15 -8.88
CA ASN A 449 -21.41 15.55 -8.81
C ASN A 449 -22.44 16.40 -9.59
N GLN A 450 -21.98 17.48 -10.24
CA GLN A 450 -22.77 18.34 -11.11
C GLN A 450 -22.19 18.30 -12.53
N TRP A 451 -22.47 17.20 -13.24
CA TRP A 451 -21.83 16.87 -14.52
C TRP A 451 -22.14 17.84 -15.64
N ALA A 452 -23.29 18.51 -15.59
CA ALA A 452 -23.71 19.51 -16.57
C ALA A 452 -23.01 20.87 -16.40
N ALA A 453 -22.36 21.10 -15.27
CA ALA A 453 -21.73 22.38 -14.95
C ALA A 453 -20.34 22.53 -15.59
N ALA A 454 -19.81 23.77 -15.58
CA ALA A 454 -18.50 24.10 -16.14
C ALA A 454 -17.35 23.49 -15.32
N GLU A 455 -16.14 23.44 -15.91
CA GLU A 455 -14.91 22.93 -15.25
C GLU A 455 -14.66 23.55 -13.86
N GLU A 456 -15.10 24.80 -13.68
CA GLU A 456 -15.04 25.58 -12.45
C GLU A 456 -15.66 24.88 -11.24
N VAL A 457 -16.61 23.95 -11.43
CA VAL A 457 -17.23 23.21 -10.32
C VAL A 457 -16.26 22.25 -9.63
N THR A 458 -15.20 21.83 -10.32
CA THR A 458 -14.14 21.03 -9.69
C THR A 458 -13.09 21.88 -8.96
N LEU A 459 -13.16 23.21 -9.08
CA LEU A 459 -12.14 24.11 -8.57
C LEU A 459 -12.36 24.42 -7.07
N VAL A 460 -11.37 24.14 -6.25
CA VAL A 460 -11.32 24.52 -4.83
C VAL A 460 -10.30 25.62 -4.64
N ALA A 461 -10.78 26.78 -4.21
CA ALA A 461 -9.95 27.97 -4.01
C ALA A 461 -8.91 27.78 -2.89
N PRO A 462 -7.84 28.60 -2.87
CA PRO A 462 -6.82 28.57 -1.82
C PRO A 462 -7.41 28.66 -0.41
N GLY A 463 -6.95 27.80 0.49
CA GLY A 463 -7.40 27.75 1.89
C GLY A 463 -8.85 27.30 2.10
N GLN A 464 -9.55 26.87 1.05
CA GLN A 464 -10.94 26.41 1.14
C GLN A 464 -11.05 24.90 1.35
N MET A 465 -12.19 24.49 1.89
CA MET A 465 -12.55 23.11 2.15
C MET A 465 -13.82 22.74 1.38
N LEU A 466 -13.75 21.68 0.60
CA LEU A 466 -14.87 21.04 -0.08
C LEU A 466 -15.50 19.99 0.83
N LYS A 467 -16.84 19.94 0.87
CA LYS A 467 -17.63 18.92 1.58
C LYS A 467 -18.31 18.02 0.56
N ILE A 468 -18.25 16.69 0.74
CA ILE A 468 -18.89 15.71 -0.14
C ILE A 468 -19.58 14.63 0.71
N PRO A 469 -20.92 14.52 0.70
CA PRO A 469 -21.85 15.49 0.14
C PRO A 469 -21.81 16.81 0.94
N ASP A 470 -22.14 17.93 0.31
CA ASP A 470 -22.49 19.18 0.98
C ASP A 470 -23.99 19.19 1.31
N PRO A 471 -24.40 19.10 2.60
CA PRO A 471 -25.81 19.02 2.97
C PRO A 471 -26.66 20.23 2.55
N SER A 472 -26.01 21.34 2.16
CA SER A 472 -26.70 22.54 1.66
C SER A 472 -26.89 22.59 0.15
N GLN A 473 -26.18 21.75 -0.62
CA GLN A 473 -26.17 21.77 -2.09
C GLN A 473 -26.53 20.41 -2.70
N ASP A 474 -26.16 19.32 -2.04
CA ASP A 474 -26.26 17.96 -2.55
C ASP A 474 -27.50 17.25 -2.02
N SER A 475 -28.21 16.55 -2.91
CA SER A 475 -29.42 15.78 -2.59
C SER A 475 -29.15 14.30 -2.30
N PHE A 476 -27.89 13.87 -2.25
CA PHE A 476 -27.51 12.47 -2.02
C PHE A 476 -26.75 12.34 -0.70
N SER A 477 -26.77 11.13 -0.13
CA SER A 477 -25.96 10.75 1.01
C SER A 477 -24.94 9.67 0.62
N LEU A 478 -23.77 9.70 1.25
CA LEU A 478 -22.80 8.62 1.15
C LEU A 478 -23.00 7.71 2.35
N VAL A 479 -23.33 6.44 2.12
CA VAL A 479 -23.68 5.49 3.17
C VAL A 479 -22.89 4.20 2.98
N ALA A 480 -22.41 3.62 4.08
CA ALA A 480 -21.81 2.29 4.08
C ALA A 480 -22.83 1.22 3.65
N GLN A 481 -22.56 0.50 2.56
CA GLN A 481 -23.49 -0.45 1.95
C GLN A 481 -22.85 -1.83 1.77
N GLU A 482 -23.70 -2.84 1.55
CA GLU A 482 -23.23 -4.18 1.16
C GLU A 482 -22.57 -4.14 -0.25
N PRO A 483 -21.62 -5.04 -0.54
CA PRO A 483 -21.12 -6.08 0.34
C PRO A 483 -20.15 -5.55 1.40
N LYS A 484 -20.16 -6.16 2.58
CA LYS A 484 -19.11 -5.95 3.59
C LYS A 484 -17.72 -6.22 3.03
N GLY A 485 -16.74 -5.45 3.50
CA GLY A 485 -15.35 -5.57 3.11
C GLY A 485 -14.63 -4.23 3.03
N VAL A 486 -13.44 -4.24 2.45
CA VAL A 486 -12.58 -3.05 2.36
C VAL A 486 -13.00 -2.16 1.19
N ALA A 487 -13.32 -0.92 1.48
CA ALA A 487 -13.59 0.14 0.50
C ALA A 487 -12.52 1.23 0.57
N GLU A 488 -12.37 1.96 -0.53
CA GLU A 488 -11.32 2.96 -0.67
C GLU A 488 -11.85 4.23 -1.35
N VAL A 489 -11.58 5.38 -0.73
CA VAL A 489 -11.85 6.70 -1.31
C VAL A 489 -10.55 7.25 -1.86
N LEU A 490 -10.54 7.55 -3.15
CA LEU A 490 -9.42 8.15 -3.86
C LEU A 490 -9.70 9.63 -4.08
N ILE A 491 -8.79 10.47 -3.61
CA ILE A 491 -8.88 11.93 -3.72
C ILE A 491 -7.77 12.40 -4.63
N LEU A 492 -8.14 13.04 -5.73
CA LEU A 492 -7.23 13.60 -6.72
C LEU A 492 -7.34 15.11 -6.67
N ALA A 493 -6.21 15.78 -6.55
CA ALA A 493 -6.09 17.22 -6.59
C ALA A 493 -5.01 17.62 -7.59
N SER A 494 -5.37 18.41 -8.59
CA SER A 494 -4.48 18.78 -9.69
C SER A 494 -4.43 20.29 -9.88
N ARG A 495 -3.28 20.81 -10.30
CA ARG A 495 -3.15 22.20 -10.78
C ARG A 495 -3.69 22.38 -12.20
N THR A 496 -3.83 21.28 -12.94
CA THR A 496 -4.35 21.28 -14.31
C THR A 496 -5.82 20.83 -14.35
N PRO A 497 -6.67 21.41 -15.21
CA PRO A 497 -8.05 20.99 -15.34
C PRO A 497 -8.20 19.54 -15.82
N LEU A 498 -9.12 18.78 -15.24
CA LEU A 498 -9.38 17.37 -15.55
C LEU A 498 -10.39 17.19 -16.71
N ARG A 499 -10.18 17.90 -17.83
CA ARG A 499 -11.19 18.09 -18.89
C ARG A 499 -11.68 16.79 -19.54
N GLN A 500 -10.76 15.96 -20.01
CA GLN A 500 -11.10 14.72 -20.71
C GLN A 500 -11.77 13.72 -19.77
N ALA A 501 -11.34 13.64 -18.50
CA ALA A 501 -11.99 12.84 -17.48
C ALA A 501 -13.44 13.30 -17.25
N LEU A 502 -13.66 14.61 -17.08
CA LEU A 502 -15.00 15.17 -16.90
C LEU A 502 -15.91 14.93 -18.10
N GLN A 503 -15.37 15.05 -19.31
CA GLN A 503 -16.11 14.71 -20.53
C GLN A 503 -16.50 13.23 -20.57
N ALA A 504 -15.60 12.34 -20.17
CA ALA A 504 -15.86 10.90 -20.10
C ALA A 504 -16.99 10.58 -19.12
N ILE A 505 -16.92 11.16 -17.92
CA ILE A 505 -17.94 10.92 -16.89
C ILE A 505 -19.27 11.55 -17.30
N ARG A 506 -19.27 12.72 -17.96
CA ARG A 506 -20.48 13.33 -18.51
C ARG A 506 -21.15 12.43 -19.55
N THR A 507 -20.38 11.81 -20.44
CA THR A 507 -20.93 10.83 -21.40
C THR A 507 -21.62 9.68 -20.68
N VAL A 508 -20.94 9.07 -19.70
CA VAL A 508 -21.51 7.97 -18.88
C VAL A 508 -22.78 8.41 -18.14
N ALA A 509 -22.77 9.62 -17.56
CA ALA A 509 -23.91 10.17 -16.83
C ALA A 509 -25.13 10.39 -17.73
N LEU A 510 -24.92 11.00 -18.92
CA LEU A 510 -25.97 11.29 -19.89
C LEU A 510 -26.60 10.03 -20.45
N ASP A 511 -25.79 9.02 -20.78
CA ASP A 511 -26.26 7.73 -21.30
C ASP A 511 -27.19 7.01 -20.30
N ARG A 512 -27.06 7.32 -19.00
CA ARG A 512 -27.87 6.76 -17.92
C ARG A 512 -28.97 7.69 -17.42
N GLY A 513 -29.14 8.86 -18.03
CA GLY A 513 -30.15 9.84 -17.64
C GLY A 513 -29.89 10.53 -16.29
N TYR A 514 -28.65 10.52 -15.79
CA TYR A 514 -28.28 11.26 -14.59
C TYR A 514 -28.13 12.76 -14.90
N SER A 515 -28.86 13.59 -14.17
CA SER A 515 -28.71 15.06 -14.21
C SER A 515 -27.66 15.58 -13.21
N SER A 516 -27.46 14.86 -12.10
CA SER A 516 -26.55 15.19 -10.99
C SER A 516 -26.38 13.98 -10.06
N GLY A 517 -25.45 14.06 -9.11
CA GLY A 517 -25.14 13.03 -8.12
C GLY A 517 -24.01 12.08 -8.53
N PRO A 518 -23.62 11.12 -7.68
CA PRO A 518 -22.57 10.15 -7.98
C PRO A 518 -22.84 9.32 -9.25
N VAL A 519 -21.78 8.97 -9.98
CA VAL A 519 -21.84 8.14 -11.19
C VAL A 519 -21.00 6.88 -11.01
N THR A 520 -21.67 5.74 -11.00
CA THR A 520 -21.02 4.42 -10.96
C THR A 520 -20.60 4.00 -12.36
N LEU A 521 -19.35 3.60 -12.57
CA LEU A 521 -18.81 3.22 -13.87
C LEU A 521 -19.06 1.73 -14.15
N ASP A 522 -19.71 1.42 -15.27
CA ASP A 522 -20.07 0.05 -15.64
C ASP A 522 -19.00 -0.59 -16.51
N ALA A 523 -18.53 -1.76 -16.08
CA ALA A 523 -17.58 -2.57 -16.81
C ALA A 523 -18.22 -3.65 -17.70
N SER A 524 -19.55 -3.83 -17.61
CA SER A 524 -20.33 -4.89 -18.26
C SER A 524 -20.55 -4.63 -19.76
N GLY A 525 -20.53 -3.37 -20.17
CA GLY A 525 -20.68 -2.95 -21.57
C GLY A 525 -19.52 -3.36 -22.50
N GLN A 526 -19.72 -3.09 -23.79
CA GLN A 526 -18.67 -3.22 -24.81
C GLN A 526 -17.50 -2.26 -24.50
N VAL A 527 -17.85 -1.03 -24.12
CA VAL A 527 -16.91 -0.01 -23.62
C VAL A 527 -16.54 -0.35 -22.18
N ASN A 528 -15.26 -0.26 -21.83
CA ASN A 528 -14.79 -0.38 -20.47
C ASN A 528 -14.78 1.02 -19.83
N GLU A 529 -15.94 1.47 -19.35
CA GLU A 529 -16.08 2.83 -18.83
C GLU A 529 -15.07 3.14 -17.72
N PRO A 530 -14.80 2.25 -16.73
CA PRO A 530 -13.76 2.49 -15.75
C PRO A 530 -12.39 2.78 -16.38
N ALA A 531 -11.92 1.91 -17.27
CA ALA A 531 -10.60 2.10 -17.88
C ALA A 531 -10.54 3.35 -18.76
N GLU A 532 -11.61 3.66 -19.50
CA GLU A 532 -11.66 4.85 -20.35
C GLU A 532 -11.62 6.15 -19.55
N VAL A 533 -12.44 6.25 -18.49
CA VAL A 533 -12.45 7.41 -17.60
C VAL A 533 -11.07 7.62 -16.97
N ILE A 534 -10.44 6.52 -16.52
CA ILE A 534 -9.10 6.57 -15.91
C ILE A 534 -8.03 6.92 -16.93
N ASP A 535 -8.04 6.34 -18.13
CA ASP A 535 -7.05 6.67 -19.15
C ASP A 535 -7.14 8.15 -19.56
N ARG A 536 -8.36 8.69 -19.69
CA ARG A 536 -8.56 10.12 -19.97
C ARG A 536 -8.13 11.03 -18.82
N LEU A 537 -8.37 10.61 -17.57
CA LEU A 537 -7.82 11.28 -16.39
C LEU A 537 -6.30 11.31 -16.42
N LEU A 538 -5.65 10.20 -16.75
CA LEU A 538 -4.20 10.16 -16.88
C LEU A 538 -3.70 11.04 -18.03
N ASP A 539 -4.42 11.10 -19.14
CA ASP A 539 -4.08 11.94 -20.29
C ASP A 539 -4.19 13.43 -19.94
N ASP A 540 -5.22 13.85 -19.19
CA ASP A 540 -5.33 15.23 -18.69
C ASP A 540 -4.11 15.63 -17.85
N ILE A 541 -3.66 14.73 -16.96
CA ILE A 541 -2.54 15.01 -16.07
C ILE A 541 -1.19 14.99 -16.82
N ASN A 542 -1.09 14.21 -17.91
CA ASN A 542 0.13 14.10 -18.73
C ASN A 542 0.28 15.22 -19.77
N ASN A 543 -0.81 15.85 -20.21
CA ASN A 543 -0.77 16.79 -21.34
C ASN A 543 -0.07 18.14 -21.05
N ASP A 544 0.23 18.47 -19.79
CA ASP A 544 0.91 19.72 -19.40
C ASP A 544 2.34 19.51 -18.86
N THR A 545 2.81 18.26 -18.74
CA THR A 545 4.17 17.93 -18.30
C THR A 545 5.18 18.09 -19.45
N GLY A 546 5.26 19.30 -20.01
CA GLY A 546 6.38 19.79 -20.81
C GLY A 546 6.56 19.19 -22.21
N ARG A 547 6.34 20.02 -23.24
CA ARG A 547 6.73 19.83 -24.66
C ARG A 547 8.25 19.64 -24.92
N GLY A 548 9.06 19.31 -23.91
CA GLY A 548 10.53 19.39 -23.96
C GLY A 548 11.31 18.15 -23.53
N MET A 549 10.69 17.11 -22.99
CA MET A 549 11.36 15.83 -22.69
C MET A 549 10.74 14.74 -23.56
N GLY A 550 11.59 14.02 -24.31
CA GLY A 550 11.14 13.12 -25.37
C GLY A 550 10.02 12.18 -24.91
N ASN A 551 8.87 12.28 -25.57
CA ASN A 551 7.77 11.32 -25.46
C ASN A 551 8.33 9.91 -25.72
N SER A 552 8.63 9.17 -24.66
CA SER A 552 8.62 7.73 -24.76
C SER A 552 7.15 7.35 -24.86
N ASN A 553 6.70 6.88 -26.03
CA ASN A 553 5.31 6.45 -26.27
C ASN A 553 4.80 5.36 -25.29
N THR A 554 5.65 4.88 -24.37
CA THR A 554 5.41 3.79 -23.44
C THR A 554 5.09 4.22 -21.99
N VAL A 555 5.36 5.47 -21.58
CA VAL A 555 5.17 5.95 -20.19
C VAL A 555 4.60 7.36 -20.17
N ARG A 556 3.55 7.58 -19.36
CA ARG A 556 3.04 8.91 -18.99
C ARG A 556 3.83 9.46 -17.80
N GLN A 557 4.16 10.74 -17.81
CA GLN A 557 4.94 11.39 -16.76
C GLN A 557 4.07 12.38 -15.99
N ILE A 558 3.99 12.22 -14.67
CA ILE A 558 3.25 13.09 -13.77
C ILE A 558 4.21 13.76 -12.79
N GLU A 559 4.30 15.08 -12.84
CA GLU A 559 5.10 15.82 -11.86
C GLU A 559 4.46 15.80 -10.47
N THR A 560 5.27 15.55 -9.43
CA THR A 560 4.82 15.60 -8.03
C THR A 560 4.37 16.98 -7.59
N SER A 561 4.70 18.03 -8.36
CA SER A 561 4.25 19.40 -8.14
C SER A 561 2.89 19.73 -8.76
N GLN A 562 2.34 18.84 -9.59
CA GLN A 562 1.11 19.09 -10.36
C GLN A 562 -0.07 18.23 -9.89
N LEU A 563 0.19 17.12 -9.20
CA LEU A 563 -0.84 16.19 -8.72
C LEU A 563 -0.59 15.75 -7.27
N ALA A 564 -1.65 15.74 -6.48
CA ALA A 564 -1.77 14.97 -5.25
C ALA A 564 -2.86 13.92 -5.43
N ALA A 565 -2.50 12.66 -5.23
CA ALA A 565 -3.40 11.53 -5.23
C ALA A 565 -3.30 10.82 -3.88
N LEU A 566 -4.38 10.89 -3.13
CA LEU A 566 -4.51 10.38 -1.76
C LEU A 566 -5.54 9.26 -1.72
N SER A 567 -5.43 8.41 -0.70
CA SER A 567 -6.38 7.34 -0.45
C SER A 567 -6.80 7.32 1.03
N ILE A 568 -8.10 7.14 1.27
CA ILE A 568 -8.66 6.79 2.57
C ILE A 568 -9.23 5.38 2.45
N THR A 569 -8.72 4.44 3.24
CA THR A 569 -9.23 3.05 3.28
C THR A 569 -10.05 2.81 4.54
N PHE A 570 -11.20 2.14 4.41
CA PHE A 570 -12.05 1.73 5.54
C PHE A 570 -12.70 0.36 5.28
N GLU A 571 -13.16 -0.31 6.33
CA GLU A 571 -13.82 -1.62 6.27
C GLU A 571 -15.30 -1.48 6.63
N VAL A 572 -16.19 -1.90 5.73
CA VAL A 572 -17.63 -1.97 5.99
C VAL A 572 -17.96 -3.28 6.71
N ILE A 573 -18.61 -3.19 7.88
CA ILE A 573 -18.88 -4.33 8.79
C ILE A 573 -20.35 -4.58 9.12
#